data_AF-A0AAU6GPR8-F1
#
_entry.id   AF-A0AAU6GPR8-F1
#
_cell.length_a   1.000
_cell.length_b   1.000
_cell.length_c   1.000
_cell.angle_alpha   90.00
_cell.angle_beta   90.00
_cell.angle_gamma   90.00
#
_symmetry.space_group_name_H-M   'P 1'
#
loop_
_entity.id
_entity.type
_entity.pdbx_description
1 polymer ?
#
loop_
_entity_poly.entity_id
_entity_poly.type
_entity_poly.pdbx_seq_one_letter_code
_entity_poly.pdbx_strand_id
1 'polypeptide(L)'
;MGSGPHWRRATRNHPSEVGCRGRRDRPALQRANERGWQNLAAQAASIEPLIGSALLAERGKQLIAVDFATLVDASVRLYVTGDRDNLKARLARELKLPLLVVPGAAAEVARILRHRCPDAIRHADDADLSVEIVSTSGTSVVGTSGTTEGLGTPLVDELPWLPLAVGVLADHPPRGGRPTDAELTDFVAAVRRIRIHRYVSLKITLDGAAVELPERQDGMLPLPDPSHPLVKRRLVRAVHQVSTKSYASSSGAFAS
;
A
#
# COMPACT_ATOMS: atom_id res chain seq x y z
N MET A 1 -35.41 -9.38 -21.91
CA MET A 1 -34.23 -10.12 -22.46
C MET A 1 -33.00 -9.72 -21.65
N GLY A 2 -32.67 -10.52 -20.63
CA GLY A 2 -31.59 -10.21 -19.68
C GLY A 2 -30.24 -10.78 -20.15
N SER A 3 -29.24 -9.92 -20.25
CA SER A 3 -27.85 -10.33 -20.49
C SER A 3 -27.30 -11.03 -19.25
N GLY A 4 -27.12 -12.35 -19.32
CA GLY A 4 -26.47 -13.14 -18.28
C GLY A 4 -24.99 -12.79 -18.09
N PRO A 5 -24.40 -13.14 -16.93
CA PRO A 5 -23.02 -12.80 -16.62
C PRO A 5 -22.02 -13.57 -17.50
N HIS A 6 -20.93 -12.90 -17.84
CA HIS A 6 -19.99 -13.26 -18.92
C HIS A 6 -19.14 -14.51 -18.64
N TRP A 7 -19.19 -15.08 -17.43
CA TRP A 7 -18.47 -16.31 -17.07
C TRP A 7 -19.13 -17.58 -17.64
N ARG A 8 -20.37 -17.52 -18.15
CA ARG A 8 -21.05 -18.69 -18.76
C ARG A 8 -20.48 -19.15 -20.11
N ARG A 9 -19.42 -18.51 -20.64
CA ARG A 9 -18.90 -18.81 -21.98
C ARG A 9 -17.38 -19.02 -22.03
N ALA A 10 -16.82 -19.67 -21.01
CA ALA A 10 -15.46 -20.21 -21.05
C ALA A 10 -15.51 -21.74 -21.01
N THR A 11 -15.99 -22.36 -22.08
CA THR A 11 -15.88 -23.81 -22.28
C THR A 11 -14.50 -24.16 -22.80
N ARG A 12 -13.80 -25.01 -22.04
CA ARG A 12 -12.65 -25.88 -22.38
C ARG A 12 -11.82 -25.49 -23.60
N ASN A 13 -10.64 -24.94 -23.34
CA ASN A 13 -9.38 -25.26 -24.04
C ASN A 13 -8.21 -24.74 -23.19
N HIS A 14 -7.29 -25.63 -22.80
CA HIS A 14 -5.97 -25.28 -22.27
C HIS A 14 -4.96 -25.18 -23.43
N PRO A 15 -3.77 -24.55 -23.25
CA PRO A 15 -3.48 -23.34 -22.50
C PRO A 15 -2.65 -22.39 -23.38
N SER A 16 -3.20 -21.27 -23.84
CA SER A 16 -2.39 -20.15 -24.36
C SER A 16 -3.29 -18.94 -24.50
N GLU A 17 -2.88 -17.85 -23.86
CA GLU A 17 -3.40 -16.51 -24.14
C GLU A 17 -4.93 -16.34 -23.96
N VAL A 18 -5.32 -15.82 -22.79
CA VAL A 18 -6.40 -14.84 -22.78
C VAL A 18 -5.89 -13.68 -23.63
N GLY A 19 -6.15 -13.78 -24.94
CA GLY A 19 -5.64 -12.92 -25.97
C GLY A 19 -5.88 -11.46 -25.61
N CYS A 20 -4.87 -10.66 -25.88
CA CYS A 20 -4.81 -9.22 -25.69
C CYS A 20 -5.99 -8.48 -26.37
N ARG A 21 -7.18 -8.48 -25.78
CA ARG A 21 -8.19 -7.42 -25.98
C ARG A 21 -7.84 -6.28 -25.04
N GLY A 22 -6.84 -5.53 -25.48
CA GLY A 22 -5.99 -4.66 -24.68
C GLY A 22 -6.71 -3.49 -24.02
N ARG A 23 -6.26 -3.15 -22.80
CA ARG A 23 -6.38 -1.90 -22.02
C ARG A 23 -7.71 -1.12 -21.98
N ARG A 24 -8.43 -0.91 -23.10
CA ARG A 24 -9.70 -0.16 -23.20
C ARG A 24 -10.86 -0.84 -22.50
N ASP A 25 -10.92 -2.18 -22.49
CA ASP A 25 -12.04 -2.93 -21.90
C ASP A 25 -11.84 -3.27 -20.42
N ARG A 26 -10.66 -2.97 -19.86
CA ARG A 26 -10.34 -3.28 -18.44
C ARG A 26 -11.36 -2.68 -17.47
N PRO A 27 -11.72 -1.38 -17.55
CA PRO A 27 -12.69 -0.82 -16.61
C PRO A 27 -14.09 -1.40 -16.76
N ALA A 28 -14.45 -1.86 -17.96
CA ALA A 28 -15.73 -2.55 -18.18
C ALA A 28 -15.70 -3.95 -17.55
N LEU A 29 -14.63 -4.72 -17.75
CA LEU A 29 -14.44 -6.04 -17.16
C LEU A 29 -14.37 -5.99 -15.63
N GLN A 30 -13.67 -5.00 -15.06
CA GLN A 30 -13.63 -4.80 -13.60
C GLN A 30 -15.03 -4.54 -13.04
N ARG A 31 -15.78 -3.59 -13.61
CA ARG A 31 -17.15 -3.27 -13.18
C ARG A 31 -18.09 -4.48 -13.33
N ALA A 32 -17.96 -5.24 -14.40
CA ALA A 32 -18.74 -6.44 -14.62
C ALA A 32 -18.42 -7.52 -13.57
N ASN A 33 -17.14 -7.71 -13.25
CA ASN A 33 -16.69 -8.64 -12.21
C ASN A 33 -17.21 -8.22 -10.82
N GLU A 34 -17.03 -6.95 -10.46
CA GLU A 34 -17.53 -6.37 -9.20
C GLU A 34 -19.03 -6.61 -9.03
N ARG A 35 -19.83 -6.27 -10.06
CA ARG A 35 -21.28 -6.49 -10.05
C ARG A 35 -21.66 -7.96 -9.98
N GLY A 36 -20.92 -8.83 -10.68
CA GLY A 36 -21.13 -10.28 -10.63
C GLY A 36 -21.00 -10.82 -9.21
N TRP A 37 -19.96 -10.41 -8.50
CA TRP A 37 -19.73 -10.79 -7.10
C TRP A 37 -20.73 -10.16 -6.13
N GLN A 38 -21.07 -8.89 -6.32
CA GLN A 38 -22.11 -8.22 -5.53
C GLN A 38 -23.47 -8.94 -5.65
N ASN A 39 -23.86 -9.32 -6.87
CA ASN A 39 -25.10 -10.05 -7.11
C ASN A 39 -25.08 -11.45 -6.46
N LEU A 40 -23.94 -12.16 -6.57
CA LEU A 40 -23.78 -13.47 -5.92
C LEU A 40 -23.92 -13.36 -4.40
N ALA A 41 -23.26 -12.37 -3.79
CA ALA A 41 -23.34 -12.09 -2.36
C ALA A 41 -24.76 -11.72 -1.92
N ALA A 42 -25.44 -10.83 -2.66
CA ALA A 42 -26.79 -10.38 -2.34
C ALA A 42 -27.83 -11.51 -2.43
N GLN A 43 -27.62 -12.49 -3.31
CA GLN A 43 -28.52 -13.63 -3.50
C GLN A 43 -28.19 -14.80 -2.58
N ALA A 44 -27.15 -14.69 -1.73
CA ALA A 44 -26.59 -15.81 -0.97
C ALA A 44 -26.37 -17.07 -1.83
N ALA A 45 -26.00 -16.85 -3.10
CA ALA A 45 -25.99 -17.90 -4.10
C ALA A 45 -24.77 -18.82 -3.91
N SER A 46 -24.96 -20.11 -4.22
CA SER A 46 -23.89 -21.10 -4.17
C SER A 46 -22.78 -20.78 -5.18
N ILE A 47 -21.53 -21.03 -4.77
CA ILE A 47 -20.35 -20.96 -5.66
C ILE A 47 -20.12 -22.25 -6.45
N GLU A 48 -20.97 -23.26 -6.31
CA GLU A 48 -20.85 -24.50 -7.10
C GLU A 48 -20.72 -24.28 -8.62
N PRO A 49 -21.44 -23.33 -9.24
CA PRO A 49 -21.26 -23.05 -10.67
C PRO A 49 -19.88 -22.49 -11.04
N LEU A 50 -19.11 -22.01 -10.05
CA LEU A 50 -17.75 -21.49 -10.24
C LEU A 50 -16.69 -22.59 -10.14
N ILE A 51 -17.05 -23.77 -9.62
CA ILE A 51 -16.13 -24.91 -9.51
C ILE A 51 -15.75 -25.36 -10.93
N GLY A 52 -14.44 -25.43 -11.19
CA GLY A 52 -13.90 -25.72 -12.53
C GLY A 52 -13.81 -24.49 -13.46
N SER A 53 -14.14 -23.29 -12.96
CA SER A 53 -13.92 -22.03 -13.66
C SER A 53 -12.71 -21.27 -13.10
N ALA A 54 -12.31 -20.21 -13.80
CA ALA A 54 -11.33 -19.26 -13.28
C ALA A 54 -12.01 -17.99 -12.77
N LEU A 55 -11.52 -17.46 -11.65
CA LEU A 55 -11.95 -16.21 -11.07
C LEU A 55 -11.14 -15.06 -11.66
N LEU A 56 -11.78 -13.95 -12.03
CA LEU A 56 -11.06 -12.76 -12.48
C LEU A 56 -10.58 -11.95 -11.27
N ALA A 57 -9.27 -11.76 -11.15
CA ALA A 57 -8.63 -11.00 -10.09
C ALA A 57 -7.62 -9.98 -10.65
N GLU A 58 -7.21 -9.03 -9.83
CA GLU A 58 -6.12 -8.11 -10.11
C GLU A 58 -4.78 -8.71 -9.66
N ARG A 59 -3.71 -8.44 -10.42
CA ARG A 59 -2.32 -8.70 -10.02
C ARG A 59 -1.46 -7.50 -10.38
N GLY A 60 -1.14 -6.66 -9.40
CA GLY A 60 -0.48 -5.37 -9.63
C GLY A 60 -1.26 -4.48 -10.59
N LYS A 61 -0.77 -4.32 -11.83
CA LYS A 61 -1.42 -3.55 -12.91
C LYS A 61 -2.11 -4.43 -13.96
N GLN A 62 -2.25 -5.73 -13.74
CA GLN A 62 -2.86 -6.67 -14.69
C GLN A 62 -4.18 -7.23 -14.13
N LEU A 63 -5.04 -7.70 -15.03
CA LEU A 63 -6.12 -8.62 -14.68
C LEU A 63 -5.65 -10.03 -15.02
N ILE A 64 -5.94 -10.97 -14.14
CA ILE A 64 -5.55 -12.37 -14.24
C ILE A 64 -6.76 -13.26 -14.03
N ALA A 65 -6.69 -14.45 -14.61
CA ALA A 65 -7.56 -15.56 -14.25
C ALA A 65 -6.88 -16.37 -13.14
N VAL A 66 -7.58 -16.63 -12.04
CA VAL A 66 -7.15 -17.48 -10.94
C VAL A 66 -8.01 -18.72 -10.97
N ASP A 67 -7.42 -19.86 -11.35
CA ASP A 67 -8.17 -21.10 -11.46
C ASP A 67 -8.68 -21.54 -10.09
N PHE A 68 -9.96 -21.89 -10.01
CA PHE A 68 -10.56 -22.29 -8.72
C PHE A 68 -9.85 -23.50 -8.11
N ALA A 69 -9.30 -24.40 -8.94
CA ALA A 69 -8.50 -25.54 -8.50
C ALA A 69 -7.28 -25.10 -7.66
N THR A 70 -6.59 -24.02 -8.07
CA THR A 70 -5.41 -23.47 -7.36
C THR A 70 -5.76 -22.81 -6.02
N LEU A 71 -7.04 -22.49 -5.81
CA LEU A 71 -7.55 -22.00 -4.53
C LEU A 71 -7.93 -23.17 -3.62
N VAL A 72 -8.45 -24.26 -4.19
CA VAL A 72 -8.83 -25.47 -3.42
C VAL A 72 -7.60 -26.18 -2.87
N ASP A 73 -6.52 -26.27 -3.64
CA ASP A 73 -5.26 -26.88 -3.21
C ASP A 73 -4.34 -25.92 -2.42
N ALA A 74 -4.80 -24.68 -2.20
CA ALA A 74 -4.07 -23.60 -1.52
C ALA A 74 -2.71 -23.24 -2.13
N SER A 75 -2.44 -23.62 -3.38
CA SER A 75 -1.23 -23.22 -4.11
C SER A 75 -1.18 -21.71 -4.38
N VAL A 76 -2.35 -21.07 -4.46
CA VAL A 76 -2.49 -19.62 -4.63
C VAL A 76 -3.36 -19.05 -3.53
N ARG A 77 -2.89 -17.99 -2.87
CA ARG A 77 -3.70 -17.18 -1.97
C ARG A 77 -4.36 -16.03 -2.74
N LEU A 78 -5.67 -15.87 -2.56
CA LEU A 78 -6.47 -14.77 -3.11
C LEU A 78 -6.89 -13.83 -1.98
N TYR A 79 -6.47 -12.57 -2.12
CA TYR A 79 -6.91 -11.49 -1.24
C TYR A 79 -8.24 -10.92 -1.72
N VAL A 80 -9.14 -10.60 -0.80
CA VAL A 80 -10.46 -10.00 -1.11
C VAL A 80 -10.58 -8.67 -0.39
N THR A 81 -10.93 -7.60 -1.11
CA THR A 81 -11.09 -6.26 -0.54
C THR A 81 -12.32 -5.54 -1.09
N GLY A 82 -12.93 -4.68 -0.28
CA GLY A 82 -13.96 -3.75 -0.75
C GLY A 82 -13.37 -2.42 -1.25
N ASP A 83 -12.13 -2.13 -0.87
CA ASP A 83 -11.47 -0.86 -1.11
C ASP A 83 -10.07 -1.12 -1.71
N ARG A 84 -9.83 -0.54 -2.90
CA ARG A 84 -8.53 -0.64 -3.58
C ARG A 84 -7.45 0.18 -2.89
N ASP A 85 -7.86 1.22 -2.16
CA ASP A 85 -6.98 2.18 -1.52
C ASP A 85 -6.67 1.82 -0.05
N ASN A 86 -7.34 0.79 0.48
CA ASN A 86 -6.98 0.14 1.73
C ASN A 86 -5.50 -0.27 1.73
N LEU A 87 -4.80 0.00 2.83
CA LEU A 87 -3.35 -0.20 2.94
C LEU A 87 -2.92 -1.64 2.61
N LYS A 88 -3.60 -2.64 3.18
CA LYS A 88 -3.26 -4.06 2.98
C LYS A 88 -3.57 -4.50 1.54
N ALA A 89 -4.64 -3.98 0.93
CA ALA A 89 -4.94 -4.18 -0.48
C ALA A 89 -3.88 -3.57 -1.41
N ARG A 90 -3.39 -2.36 -1.08
CA ARG A 90 -2.29 -1.72 -1.82
C ARG A 90 -1.00 -2.50 -1.71
N LEU A 91 -0.66 -3.00 -0.52
CA LEU A 91 0.51 -3.87 -0.31
C LEU A 91 0.39 -5.18 -1.09
N ALA A 92 -0.78 -5.83 -1.07
CA ALA A 92 -1.03 -7.03 -1.88
C ALA A 92 -0.79 -6.77 -3.37
N ARG A 93 -1.21 -5.61 -3.90
CA ARG A 93 -0.94 -5.23 -5.30
C ARG A 93 0.54 -5.00 -5.58
N GLU A 94 1.26 -4.35 -4.66
CA GLU A 94 2.70 -4.11 -4.79
C GLU A 94 3.48 -5.43 -4.80
N LEU A 95 3.10 -6.35 -3.92
CA LEU A 95 3.60 -7.72 -3.87
C LEU A 95 3.17 -8.60 -5.05
N LYS A 96 2.37 -8.06 -5.98
CA LYS A 96 1.78 -8.79 -7.10
C LYS A 96 1.03 -10.05 -6.63
N LEU A 97 0.38 -9.99 -5.47
CA LEU A 97 -0.52 -11.02 -4.98
C LEU A 97 -1.88 -10.88 -5.68
N PRO A 98 -2.58 -12.00 -5.96
CA PRO A 98 -3.94 -11.96 -6.50
C PRO A 98 -4.90 -11.21 -5.57
N LEU A 99 -5.60 -10.22 -6.10
CA LEU A 99 -6.55 -9.38 -5.36
C LEU A 99 -7.90 -9.32 -6.08
N LEU A 100 -8.95 -9.82 -5.43
CA LEU A 100 -10.33 -9.65 -5.84
C LEU A 100 -10.92 -8.40 -5.16
N VAL A 101 -11.43 -7.47 -5.97
CA VAL A 101 -12.06 -6.24 -5.49
C VAL A 101 -13.57 -6.34 -5.61
N VAL A 102 -14.28 -6.24 -4.50
CA VAL A 102 -15.75 -6.30 -4.42
C VAL A 102 -16.28 -5.20 -3.49
N PRO A 103 -16.51 -3.98 -4.00
CA PRO A 103 -17.01 -2.88 -3.18
C PRO A 103 -18.33 -3.23 -2.50
N GLY A 104 -18.44 -2.96 -1.20
CA GLY A 104 -19.66 -3.18 -0.39
C GLY A 104 -20.02 -4.64 -0.08
N ALA A 105 -19.32 -5.64 -0.63
CA ALA A 105 -19.64 -7.06 -0.40
C ALA A 105 -18.41 -7.95 -0.15
N ALA A 106 -17.22 -7.36 0.05
CA ALA A 106 -15.96 -8.11 0.19
C ALA A 106 -15.96 -9.12 1.35
N ALA A 107 -16.46 -8.74 2.53
CA ALA A 107 -16.53 -9.63 3.68
C ALA A 107 -17.42 -10.85 3.40
N GLU A 108 -18.57 -10.62 2.76
CA GLU A 108 -19.51 -11.68 2.40
C GLU A 108 -18.96 -12.59 1.31
N VAL A 109 -18.33 -12.03 0.26
CA VAL A 109 -17.67 -12.82 -0.78
C VAL A 109 -16.51 -13.64 -0.20
N ALA A 110 -15.70 -13.06 0.69
CA ALA A 110 -14.63 -13.79 1.36
C ALA A 110 -15.21 -14.94 2.21
N ARG A 111 -16.31 -14.71 2.95
CA ARG A 111 -17.01 -15.74 3.73
C ARG A 111 -17.50 -16.89 2.85
N ILE A 112 -18.15 -16.57 1.72
CA ILE A 112 -18.66 -17.57 0.78
C ILE A 112 -17.52 -18.40 0.18
N LEU A 113 -16.44 -17.75 -0.28
CA LEU A 113 -15.29 -18.43 -0.87
C LEU A 113 -14.52 -19.29 0.14
N ARG A 114 -14.36 -18.81 1.39
CA ARG A 114 -13.72 -19.55 2.49
C ARG A 114 -14.42 -20.87 2.81
N HIS A 115 -15.72 -20.99 2.55
CA HIS A 115 -16.44 -22.24 2.78
C HIS A 115 -15.87 -23.43 1.99
N ARG A 116 -15.29 -23.17 0.81
CA ARG A 116 -14.64 -24.21 -0.02
C ARG A 116 -13.12 -24.11 -0.05
N CYS A 117 -12.58 -22.91 0.14
CA CYS A 117 -11.14 -22.65 0.06
C CYS A 117 -10.66 -21.89 1.33
N PRO A 118 -10.73 -22.51 2.52
CA PRO A 118 -10.51 -21.79 3.78
C PRO A 118 -9.10 -21.19 3.89
N ASP A 119 -8.08 -21.90 3.44
CA ASP A 119 -6.67 -21.50 3.59
C ASP A 119 -6.17 -20.55 2.48
N ALA A 120 -6.86 -20.55 1.34
CA ALA A 120 -6.50 -19.75 0.18
C ALA A 120 -7.15 -18.36 0.17
N ILE A 121 -8.22 -18.13 0.95
CA ILE A 121 -9.00 -16.90 0.88
C ILE A 121 -8.72 -16.00 2.09
N ARG A 122 -8.11 -14.85 1.82
CA ARG A 122 -7.80 -13.85 2.85
C ARG A 122 -8.58 -12.56 2.59
N HIS A 123 -9.45 -12.16 3.51
CA HIS A 123 -9.96 -10.78 3.48
C HIS A 123 -8.80 -9.83 3.79
N ALA A 124 -8.67 -8.73 3.04
CA ALA A 124 -7.53 -7.83 3.16
C ALA A 124 -7.36 -7.30 4.59
N ASP A 125 -8.45 -6.97 5.28
CA ASP A 125 -8.40 -6.49 6.66
C ASP A 125 -7.93 -7.54 7.67
N ASP A 126 -8.12 -8.84 7.37
CA ASP A 126 -7.68 -9.96 8.21
C ASP A 126 -6.21 -10.35 7.95
N ALA A 127 -5.58 -9.81 6.90
CA ALA A 127 -4.21 -10.16 6.55
C ALA A 127 -3.23 -9.65 7.62
N ASP A 128 -2.26 -10.49 8.01
CA ASP A 128 -1.28 -10.10 9.01
C ASP A 128 -0.28 -9.11 8.40
N LEU A 129 -0.09 -7.98 9.07
CA LEU A 129 0.80 -6.91 8.63
C LEU A 129 1.81 -6.64 9.72
N SER A 130 3.08 -6.85 9.39
CA SER A 130 4.20 -6.53 10.27
C SER A 130 5.25 -5.71 9.55
N VAL A 131 5.91 -4.86 10.32
CA VAL A 131 7.05 -4.05 9.87
C VAL A 131 8.23 -4.41 10.74
N GLU A 132 9.33 -4.79 10.11
CA GLU A 132 10.60 -5.06 10.77
C GLU A 132 11.59 -3.95 10.42
N ILE A 133 12.17 -3.34 11.44
CA ILE A 133 13.14 -2.25 11.33
C ILE A 133 14.40 -2.69 12.05
N VAL A 134 15.52 -2.80 11.34
CA VAL A 134 16.83 -3.08 11.93
C VAL A 134 17.62 -1.79 11.99
N SER A 135 17.84 -1.28 13.20
CA SER A 135 18.63 -0.07 13.48
C SER A 135 20.10 -0.24 13.11
N THR A 136 20.82 0.86 12.90
CA THR A 136 22.29 0.87 12.78
C THR A 136 23.01 0.37 14.03
N SER A 137 22.35 0.42 15.20
CA SER A 137 22.82 -0.18 16.45
C SER A 137 22.62 -1.72 16.52
N GLY A 138 22.02 -2.33 15.49
CA GLY A 138 21.65 -3.76 15.48
C GLY A 138 20.34 -4.08 16.21
N THR A 139 19.66 -3.08 16.78
CA THR A 139 18.36 -3.26 17.44
C THR A 139 17.26 -3.51 16.41
N SER A 140 16.56 -4.64 16.51
CA SER A 140 15.39 -4.92 15.67
C SER A 140 14.10 -4.51 16.40
N VAL A 141 13.23 -3.78 15.69
CA VAL A 141 11.89 -3.41 16.14
C VAL A 141 10.88 -4.03 15.19
N VAL A 142 10.07 -4.93 15.72
CA VAL A 142 8.95 -5.53 14.98
C VAL A 142 7.67 -4.82 15.43
N GLY A 143 7.17 -3.94 14.59
CA GLY A 143 5.89 -3.25 14.80
C GLY A 143 4.74 -4.09 14.25
N THR A 144 3.95 -4.69 15.11
CA THR A 144 2.55 -5.04 14.83
C THR A 144 1.71 -3.83 15.25
N SER A 145 1.04 -3.18 14.29
CA SER A 145 0.13 -2.03 14.44
C SER A 145 0.14 -1.32 15.82
N GLY A 146 0.89 -0.22 15.96
CA GLY A 146 0.73 0.71 17.10
C GLY A 146 2.01 1.11 17.84
N THR A 147 3.11 0.37 17.75
CA THR A 147 4.31 0.62 18.56
C THR A 147 5.44 1.28 17.76
N THR A 148 5.33 2.60 17.57
CA THR A 148 6.51 3.45 17.25
C THR A 148 6.84 4.43 18.37
N GLU A 149 6.12 4.35 19.50
CA GLU A 149 6.40 5.17 20.68
C GLU A 149 7.83 4.94 21.16
N GLY A 150 8.58 6.03 21.33
CA GLY A 150 9.97 5.99 21.76
C GLY A 150 10.99 5.67 20.67
N LEU A 151 10.58 5.33 19.44
CA LEU A 151 11.52 5.11 18.34
C LEU A 151 12.04 6.45 17.80
N GLY A 152 13.32 6.48 17.42
CA GLY A 152 13.97 7.58 16.71
C GLY A 152 14.37 8.79 17.57
N THR A 153 15.25 9.62 17.01
CA THR A 153 15.74 10.87 17.60
C THR A 153 14.99 12.07 17.01
N PRO A 154 14.78 13.16 17.78
CA PRO A 154 14.28 14.42 17.23
C PRO A 154 15.18 14.92 16.09
N LEU A 155 14.57 15.27 14.96
CA LEU A 155 15.30 15.78 13.79
C LEU A 155 16.07 17.06 14.10
N VAL A 156 15.60 17.84 15.08
CA VAL A 156 16.24 19.08 15.53
C VAL A 156 17.52 18.85 16.32
N ASP A 157 17.73 17.67 16.87
CA ASP A 157 18.99 17.35 17.53
C ASP A 157 20.10 17.11 16.49
N GLU A 158 19.72 16.61 15.30
CA GLU A 158 20.62 16.42 14.15
C GLU A 158 20.77 17.69 13.32
N LEU A 159 19.69 18.48 13.21
CA LEU A 159 19.65 19.74 12.45
C LEU A 159 19.02 20.87 13.29
N PRO A 160 19.77 21.46 14.25
CA PRO A 160 19.23 22.49 15.15
C PRO A 160 18.70 23.74 14.44
N TRP A 161 19.23 24.03 13.25
CA TRP A 161 18.84 25.17 12.42
C TRP A 161 17.57 24.93 11.59
N LEU A 162 17.08 23.68 11.48
CA LEU A 162 15.98 23.33 10.58
C LEU A 162 14.67 24.05 10.90
N PRO A 163 14.21 24.17 12.17
CA PRO A 163 12.96 24.86 12.45
C PRO A 163 13.01 26.34 12.05
N LEU A 164 14.16 26.99 12.21
CA LEU A 164 14.37 28.37 11.78
C LEU A 164 14.30 28.50 10.25
N ALA A 165 15.04 27.67 9.53
CA ALA A 165 15.04 27.72 8.06
C ALA A 165 13.65 27.47 7.48
N VAL A 166 12.93 26.48 8.00
CA VAL A 166 11.58 26.13 7.53
C VAL A 166 10.56 27.19 7.96
N GLY A 167 10.73 27.80 9.15
CA GLY A 167 9.97 28.98 9.57
C GLY A 167 10.15 30.17 8.63
N VAL A 168 11.38 30.57 8.31
CA VAL A 168 11.66 31.67 7.36
C VAL A 168 11.04 31.40 5.98
N LEU A 169 11.11 30.15 5.49
CA LEU A 169 10.48 29.77 4.23
C LEU A 169 8.95 29.83 4.29
N ALA A 170 8.35 29.48 5.43
CA ALA A 170 6.90 29.55 5.62
C ALA A 170 6.41 30.99 5.77
N ASP A 171 7.22 31.88 6.36
CA ASP A 171 6.93 33.31 6.50
C ASP A 171 6.91 34.04 5.15
N HIS A 172 7.65 33.53 4.16
CA HIS A 172 7.73 34.08 2.81
C HIS A 172 7.22 33.08 1.76
N PRO A 173 5.92 32.73 1.77
CA PRO A 173 5.40 31.76 0.83
C PRO A 173 5.45 32.33 -0.59
N PRO A 174 5.85 31.54 -1.60
CA PRO A 174 5.92 32.01 -2.98
C PRO A 174 4.54 32.36 -3.56
N ARG A 175 3.45 31.92 -2.93
CA ARG A 175 2.05 32.19 -3.29
C ARG A 175 1.17 32.13 -2.03
N GLY A 176 0.22 33.06 -1.91
CA GLY A 176 -0.74 33.13 -0.79
C GLY A 176 -0.49 34.29 0.16
N GLY A 177 -1.35 34.44 1.17
CA GLY A 177 -1.16 35.40 2.25
C GLY A 177 -0.07 34.92 3.22
N ARG A 178 0.64 35.86 3.84
CA ARG A 178 1.62 35.57 4.90
C ARG A 178 0.90 34.87 6.07
N PRO A 179 1.45 33.79 6.62
CA PRO A 179 0.90 33.17 7.82
C PRO A 179 0.92 34.15 8.99
N THR A 180 0.01 33.95 9.93
CA THR A 180 0.05 34.64 11.22
C THR A 180 1.22 34.13 12.07
N ASP A 181 1.68 34.93 13.03
CA ASP A 181 2.75 34.53 13.95
C ASP A 181 2.40 33.28 14.76
N ALA A 182 1.11 33.09 15.09
CA ALA A 182 0.62 31.89 15.77
C ALA A 182 0.76 30.65 14.88
N GLU A 183 0.32 30.73 13.62
CA GLU A 183 0.48 29.64 12.65
C GLU A 183 1.95 29.29 12.41
N LEU A 184 2.82 30.30 12.35
CA LEU A 184 4.26 30.11 12.19
C LEU A 184 4.89 29.44 13.41
N THR A 185 4.50 29.87 14.61
CA THR A 185 4.96 29.29 15.89
C THR A 185 4.54 27.83 16.02
N ASP A 186 3.29 27.52 15.72
CA ASP A 186 2.75 26.15 15.73
C ASP A 186 3.46 25.27 14.71
N PHE A 187 3.75 25.82 13.53
CA PHE A 187 4.48 25.11 12.49
C PHE A 187 5.92 24.79 12.90
N VAL A 188 6.66 25.77 13.45
CA VAL A 188 8.02 25.58 13.98
C VAL A 188 8.00 24.56 15.14
N ALA A 189 7.00 24.61 16.01
CA ALA A 189 6.81 23.64 17.08
C ALA A 189 6.54 22.22 16.53
N ALA A 190 5.77 22.09 15.45
CA ALA A 190 5.54 20.81 14.79
C ALA A 190 6.82 20.26 14.14
N VAL A 191 7.65 21.11 13.51
CA VAL A 191 8.95 20.69 12.96
C VAL A 191 9.87 20.12 14.05
N ARG A 192 9.87 20.72 15.24
CA ARG A 192 10.65 20.25 16.40
C ARG A 192 10.25 18.85 16.89
N ARG A 193 9.03 18.42 16.62
CA ARG A 193 8.51 17.10 17.05
C ARG A 193 8.74 16.00 16.04
N ILE A 194 9.22 16.32 14.83
CA ILE A 194 9.55 15.32 13.82
C ILE A 194 10.70 14.46 14.34
N ARG A 195 10.50 13.14 14.33
CA ARG A 195 11.52 12.16 14.67
C ARG A 195 11.98 11.39 13.44
N ILE A 196 13.25 11.05 13.44
CA ILE A 196 13.90 10.23 12.42
C ILE A 196 14.53 9.01 13.07
N HIS A 197 14.50 7.88 12.37
CA HIS A 197 15.17 6.66 12.81
C HIS A 197 16.09 6.15 11.70
N ARG A 198 17.35 5.93 12.06
CA ARG A 198 18.36 5.34 11.19
C ARG A 198 18.23 3.82 11.17
N TYR A 199 18.13 3.22 10.00
CA TYR A 199 17.99 1.79 9.81
C TYR A 199 18.96 1.27 8.75
N VAL A 200 19.36 0.02 8.90
CA VAL A 200 20.12 -0.76 7.92
C VAL A 200 19.17 -1.59 7.04
N SER A 201 18.09 -2.09 7.63
CA SER A 201 17.07 -2.84 6.93
C SER A 201 15.67 -2.41 7.36
N LEU A 202 14.77 -2.30 6.39
CA LEU A 202 13.35 -2.02 6.59
C LEU A 202 12.55 -2.98 5.72
N LYS A 203 11.76 -3.83 6.36
CA LYS A 203 10.98 -4.86 5.69
C LYS A 203 9.52 -4.75 6.09
N ILE A 204 8.64 -4.76 5.11
CA ILE A 204 7.19 -4.83 5.34
C ILE A 204 6.73 -6.21 4.88
N THR A 205 6.00 -6.94 5.73
CA THR A 205 5.46 -8.25 5.36
C THR A 205 3.95 -8.26 5.46
N LEU A 206 3.30 -8.91 4.49
CA LEU A 206 1.87 -9.21 4.46
C LEU A 206 1.69 -10.73 4.43
N ASP A 207 1.14 -11.31 5.49
CA ASP A 207 1.08 -12.76 5.73
C ASP A 207 2.41 -13.48 5.44
N GLY A 208 3.52 -12.88 5.86
CA GLY A 208 4.89 -13.39 5.65
C GLY A 208 5.51 -13.07 4.27
N ALA A 209 4.73 -12.61 3.28
CA ALA A 209 5.26 -12.17 2.00
C ALA A 209 5.87 -10.76 2.12
N ALA A 210 7.14 -10.61 1.74
CA ALA A 210 7.91 -9.40 1.99
C ALA A 210 7.90 -8.43 0.80
N VAL A 211 7.69 -7.14 1.10
CA VAL A 211 8.04 -6.02 0.23
C VAL A 211 9.42 -5.55 0.63
N GLU A 212 10.38 -5.63 -0.28
CA GLU A 212 11.60 -4.86 -0.17
C GLU A 212 11.30 -3.43 -0.60
N LEU A 213 11.50 -2.50 0.34
CA LEU A 213 11.33 -1.09 0.03
C LEU A 213 12.54 -0.60 -0.77
N PRO A 214 12.35 0.34 -1.71
CA PRO A 214 13.47 0.89 -2.46
C PRO A 214 14.51 1.48 -1.50
N GLU A 215 15.80 1.27 -1.81
CA GLU A 215 16.95 1.86 -1.10
C GLU A 215 16.92 3.40 -1.00
N ARG A 216 15.98 4.05 -1.70
CA ARG A 216 15.77 5.50 -1.84
C ARG A 216 15.57 6.29 -0.54
N GLN A 217 15.54 5.63 0.61
CA GLN A 217 15.45 6.28 1.90
C GLN A 217 16.81 6.45 2.58
N ASP A 218 17.92 5.97 1.97
CA ASP A 218 19.29 6.12 2.49
C ASP A 218 19.41 5.73 3.98
N GLY A 219 18.65 4.73 4.41
CA GLY A 219 18.60 4.28 5.81
C GLY A 219 17.90 5.23 6.78
N MET A 220 17.05 6.15 6.33
CA MET A 220 16.34 7.13 7.16
C MET A 220 14.81 6.95 7.10
N LEU A 221 14.20 6.63 8.24
CA LEU A 221 12.75 6.48 8.38
C LEU A 221 12.14 7.66 9.15
N PRO A 222 11.31 8.52 8.52
CA PRO A 222 10.56 9.54 9.25
C PRO A 222 9.43 8.89 10.06
N LEU A 223 9.41 9.16 11.36
CA LEU A 223 8.43 8.60 12.29
C LEU A 223 7.23 9.53 12.47
N PRO A 224 6.02 8.97 12.70
CA PRO A 224 4.84 9.79 12.89
C PRO A 224 4.91 10.48 14.25
N ASP A 225 4.57 11.77 14.30
CA ASP A 225 4.26 12.45 15.56
C ASP A 225 2.80 12.09 15.92
N PRO A 226 2.53 11.44 17.06
CA PRO A 226 1.17 11.13 17.51
C PRO A 226 0.27 12.38 17.61
N SER A 227 0.87 13.54 17.91
CA SER A 227 0.15 14.81 18.01
C SER A 227 -0.15 15.44 16.64
N HIS A 228 0.56 15.02 15.58
CA HIS A 228 0.47 15.61 14.24
C HIS A 228 0.67 14.56 13.12
N PRO A 229 -0.24 13.58 12.98
CA PRO A 229 -0.08 12.45 12.05
C PRO A 229 0.03 12.86 10.56
N LEU A 230 -0.44 14.06 10.20
CA LEU A 230 -0.51 14.55 8.82
C LEU A 230 0.73 15.32 8.35
N VAL A 231 1.65 15.71 9.26
CA VAL A 231 2.88 16.47 8.92
C VAL A 231 3.81 15.67 7.97
N LYS A 232 3.66 14.33 7.95
CA LYS A 232 4.33 13.43 7.00
C LYS A 232 4.03 13.72 5.52
N ARG A 233 2.84 14.24 5.16
CA ARG A 233 2.46 14.40 3.74
C ARG A 233 3.14 15.59 3.05
N ARG A 234 3.59 16.60 3.79
CA ARG A 234 4.23 17.80 3.23
C ARG A 234 5.76 17.80 3.33
N LEU A 235 6.34 17.23 4.39
CA LEU A 235 7.80 17.25 4.60
C LEU A 235 8.59 16.23 3.77
N VAL A 236 8.02 15.09 3.40
CA VAL A 236 8.72 14.10 2.53
C VAL A 236 9.12 14.74 1.19
N ARG A 237 8.36 15.73 0.70
CA ARG A 237 8.69 16.46 -0.53
C ARG A 237 9.83 17.47 -0.36
N ALA A 238 9.98 18.05 0.84
CA ALA A 238 11.01 19.04 1.15
C ALA A 238 12.36 18.37 1.47
N VAL A 239 12.37 17.28 2.26
CA VAL A 239 13.60 16.56 2.63
C VAL A 239 14.27 15.92 1.41
N HIS A 240 13.48 15.42 0.44
CA HIS A 240 14.04 14.84 -0.78
C HIS A 240 14.77 15.86 -1.68
N GLN A 241 14.40 17.15 -1.62
CA GLN A 241 15.10 18.23 -2.36
C GLN A 241 16.40 18.68 -1.69
N VAL A 242 16.51 18.56 -0.37
CA VAL A 242 17.69 18.96 0.39
C VAL A 242 18.79 17.89 0.30
N SER A 243 18.44 16.60 0.39
CA SER A 243 19.42 15.50 0.28
C SER A 243 20.11 15.46 -1.10
N THR A 244 19.38 15.72 -2.19
CA THR A 244 19.95 15.76 -3.55
C THR A 244 20.88 16.93 -3.80
N LYS A 245 20.82 18.02 -3.01
CA LYS A 245 21.70 19.18 -3.17
C LYS A 245 22.96 19.08 -2.32
N SER A 246 22.91 18.43 -1.16
CA SER A 246 24.07 18.29 -0.28
C SER A 246 25.17 17.40 -0.86
N TYR A 247 24.85 16.46 -1.76
CA TYR A 247 25.84 15.64 -2.46
C TYR A 247 26.37 16.28 -3.76
N ALA A 248 25.63 17.19 -4.39
CA ALA A 248 26.11 17.94 -5.55
C ALA A 248 27.16 19.00 -5.17
N SER A 249 27.15 19.50 -3.93
CA SER A 249 28.18 20.44 -3.45
C SER A 249 29.41 19.75 -2.86
N SER A 250 29.34 18.48 -2.46
CA SER A 250 30.49 17.73 -1.92
C SER A 250 31.31 16.99 -2.99
N SER A 251 30.77 16.75 -4.19
CA SER A 251 31.55 16.21 -5.33
C SER A 251 32.16 17.28 -6.25
N GLY A 252 31.95 18.57 -5.95
CA GLY A 252 32.45 19.70 -6.75
C GLY A 252 33.61 20.49 -6.15
N ALA A 253 34.04 20.18 -4.92
CA ALA A 253 35.06 20.95 -4.19
C ALA A 253 36.47 20.32 -4.17
N PHE A 254 36.72 19.31 -5.00
CA PHE A 254 38.06 18.74 -5.26
C PHE A 254 38.28 18.57 -6.77
N ALA A 255 38.19 19.66 -7.51
CA ALA A 255 38.76 19.78 -8.85
C ALA A 255 38.81 21.25 -9.28
N SER A 256 39.83 21.97 -8.79
CA SER A 256 40.63 23.02 -9.46
C SER A 256 41.35 23.86 -8.43
#